data_AF-A0A8T1VP77-F1
#
_entry.id   AF-A0A8T1VP77-F1
#
_cell.length_a   1.000
_cell.length_b   1.000
_cell.length_c   1.000
_cell.angle_alpha   90.00
_cell.angle_beta   90.00
_cell.angle_gamma   90.00
#
_symmetry.space_group_name_H-M   'P 1'
#
loop_
_entity.id
_entity.type
_entity.pdbx_description
1 polymer ?
#
loop_
_entity_poly.entity_id
_entity_poly.type
_entity_poly.pdbx_seq_one_letter_code
_entity_poly.pdbx_strand_id
1 'polypeptide(L)'
;MTGTKAETREFGRELRRARTILIKIGTEIVHTSGHGNIVEQIAVLHMRGHNIILVSSGSISIGKMVLRRQHLLWGSMQSHLGGHVGDNVPFYEKACAAAGQSGLQSLYEVLFAQYHLNCSQVLASDR
;
A
#
# COMPACT_ATOMS: atom_id res chain seq x y z
N MET A 1 -20.75 9.66 1.21
CA MET A 1 -21.01 11.03 1.69
C MET A 1 -20.71 11.98 0.54
N THR A 2 -21.74 12.59 -0.05
CA THR A 2 -21.58 13.58 -1.13
C THR A 2 -21.72 14.97 -0.52
N GLY A 3 -20.59 15.65 -0.33
CA GLY A 3 -20.58 17.06 0.06
C GLY A 3 -21.23 17.94 -1.01
N THR A 4 -21.83 19.04 -0.58
CA THR A 4 -22.45 20.05 -1.45
C THR A 4 -21.40 20.69 -2.36
N LYS A 5 -21.81 21.20 -3.54
CA LYS A 5 -20.89 21.86 -4.49
C LYS A 5 -20.09 23.02 -3.88
N ALA A 6 -20.63 23.68 -2.86
CA ALA A 6 -19.96 24.75 -2.15
C ALA A 6 -18.80 24.22 -1.29
N GLU A 7 -19.04 23.17 -0.52
CA GLU A 7 -18.02 22.50 0.31
C GLU A 7 -16.88 21.95 -0.55
N THR A 8 -17.17 21.36 -1.71
CA THR A 8 -16.13 20.87 -2.64
C THR A 8 -15.26 22.01 -3.17
N ARG A 9 -15.84 23.19 -3.44
CA ARG A 9 -15.07 24.36 -3.93
C ARG A 9 -14.21 24.96 -2.83
N GLU A 10 -14.69 24.94 -1.60
CA GLU A 10 -13.95 25.38 -0.42
C GLU A 10 -12.79 24.46 -0.10
N PHE A 11 -13.04 23.15 -0.03
CA PHE A 11 -12.01 22.13 0.13
C PHE A 11 -10.93 22.25 -0.96
N GLY A 12 -11.31 22.49 -2.21
CA GLY A 12 -10.35 22.73 -3.29
C GLY A 12 -9.49 23.99 -3.09
N ARG A 13 -10.01 25.05 -2.47
CA ARG A 13 -9.23 26.25 -2.13
C ARG A 13 -8.24 25.96 -1.00
N GLU A 14 -8.67 25.23 0.02
CA GLU A 14 -7.82 24.82 1.14
C GLU A 14 -6.67 23.94 0.65
N LEU A 15 -6.98 22.94 -0.18
CA LEU A 15 -5.98 22.04 -0.76
C LEU A 15 -4.91 22.80 -1.57
N ARG A 16 -5.31 23.81 -2.34
CA ARG A 16 -4.36 24.66 -3.11
C ARG A 16 -3.45 25.50 -2.21
N ARG A 17 -3.88 25.84 -1.00
CA ARG A 17 -3.10 26.64 -0.03
C ARG A 17 -2.28 25.78 0.93
N ALA A 18 -2.62 24.50 1.07
CA ALA A 18 -1.94 23.59 1.97
C ALA A 18 -0.48 23.41 1.55
N ARG A 19 0.47 23.63 2.47
CA ARG A 19 1.88 23.33 2.22
C ARG A 19 2.16 21.82 2.24
N THR A 20 1.53 21.12 3.18
CA THR A 20 1.70 19.69 3.39
C THR A 20 0.34 19.01 3.33
N ILE A 21 0.27 17.90 2.59
CA ILE A 21 -0.96 17.12 2.39
C ILE A 21 -0.69 15.69 2.85
N LEU A 22 -1.44 15.24 3.85
CA LEU A 22 -1.45 13.83 4.26
C LEU A 22 -2.57 13.11 3.51
N ILE A 23 -2.21 12.03 2.82
CA ILE A 23 -3.12 11.23 2.02
C ILE A 23 -3.17 9.85 2.63
N LYS A 24 -4.34 9.42 3.09
CA LYS A 24 -4.55 8.08 3.63
C LYS A 24 -5.24 7.19 2.61
N ILE A 25 -4.65 6.03 2.34
CA ILE A 25 -5.20 5.00 1.46
C ILE A 25 -5.61 3.79 2.31
N GLY A 26 -6.84 3.32 2.12
CA GLY A 26 -7.37 2.12 2.79
C GLY A 26 -7.09 0.83 2.01
N THR A 27 -7.27 -0.31 2.69
CA THR A 27 -6.85 -1.63 2.18
C THR A 27 -7.57 -2.04 0.90
N GLU A 28 -8.84 -1.64 0.72
CA GLU A 28 -9.62 -1.93 -0.49
C GLU A 28 -9.00 -1.35 -1.76
N ILE A 29 -8.41 -0.15 -1.65
CA ILE A 29 -7.75 0.50 -2.78
C ILE A 29 -6.46 -0.25 -3.14
N VAL A 30 -5.85 -0.92 -2.14
CA VAL A 30 -4.58 -1.62 -2.31
C VAL A 30 -4.68 -2.91 -3.12
N HIS A 31 -5.89 -3.43 -3.33
CA HIS A 31 -6.13 -4.63 -4.13
C HIS A 31 -6.59 -4.36 -5.56
N THR A 32 -6.79 -3.08 -5.91
CA THR A 32 -7.32 -2.69 -7.23
C THR A 32 -6.24 -2.02 -8.06
N SER A 33 -6.39 -2.04 -9.39
CA SER A 33 -5.55 -1.31 -10.36
C SER A 33 -5.55 0.22 -10.17
N GLY A 34 -6.23 0.75 -9.15
CA GLY A 34 -6.33 2.18 -8.83
C GLY A 34 -5.07 2.82 -8.24
N HIS A 35 -4.03 2.04 -7.92
CA HIS A 35 -2.75 2.56 -7.42
C HIS A 35 -2.10 3.55 -8.38
N GLY A 36 -2.11 3.24 -9.68
CA GLY A 36 -1.51 4.11 -10.69
C GLY A 36 -2.17 5.48 -10.72
N ASN A 37 -3.51 5.52 -10.74
CA ASN A 37 -4.26 6.78 -10.78
C ASN A 37 -4.04 7.64 -9.53
N ILE A 38 -3.87 7.03 -8.35
CA ILE A 38 -3.62 7.78 -7.12
C ILE A 38 -2.18 8.28 -7.08
N VAL A 39 -1.22 7.44 -7.47
CA VAL A 39 0.19 7.87 -7.54
C VAL A 39 0.36 9.00 -8.55
N GLU A 40 -0.32 8.95 -9.70
CA GLU A 40 -0.35 10.05 -10.65
C GLU A 40 -0.85 11.36 -10.01
N GLN A 41 -1.99 11.30 -9.31
CA GLN A 41 -2.55 12.48 -8.63
C GLN A 41 -1.61 13.01 -7.55
N ILE A 42 -0.97 12.13 -6.80
CA ILE A 42 0.04 12.50 -5.80
C ILE A 42 1.22 13.19 -6.48
N ALA A 43 1.72 12.64 -7.59
CA ALA A 43 2.83 13.22 -8.35
C ALA A 43 2.48 14.62 -8.86
N VAL A 44 1.26 14.82 -9.36
CA VAL A 44 0.77 16.15 -9.78
C VAL A 44 0.75 17.15 -8.61
N LEU A 45 0.32 16.74 -7.42
CA LEU A 45 0.36 17.61 -6.24
C LEU A 45 1.80 17.92 -5.82
N HIS A 46 2.68 16.92 -5.82
CA HIS A 46 4.09 17.11 -5.49
C HIS A 46 4.78 18.08 -6.47
N MET A 47 4.56 17.93 -7.78
CA MET A 47 5.09 18.84 -8.81
C MET A 47 4.56 20.28 -8.68
N ARG A 48 3.42 20.49 -8.03
CA ARG A 48 2.89 21.83 -7.70
C ARG A 48 3.52 22.45 -6.46
N GLY A 49 4.48 21.77 -5.81
CA GLY A 49 5.21 22.25 -4.65
C GLY A 49 4.60 21.85 -3.31
N HIS A 50 3.65 20.91 -3.28
CA HIS A 50 3.10 20.39 -2.03
C HIS A 50 4.00 19.29 -1.46
N ASN A 51 4.24 19.33 -0.15
CA ASN A 51 4.86 18.21 0.58
C ASN A 51 3.80 17.12 0.78
N ILE A 52 4.09 15.89 0.37
CA ILE A 52 3.12 14.79 0.49
C ILE A 52 3.57 13.78 1.54
N ILE A 53 2.65 13.40 2.43
CA ILE A 53 2.80 12.27 3.33
C ILE A 53 1.75 11.23 2.95
N LEU A 54 2.20 10.05 2.54
CA LEU A 54 1.32 8.94 2.18
C LEU A 54 1.22 7.95 3.34
N VAL A 55 0.00 7.70 3.82
CA VAL A 55 -0.30 6.67 4.82
C VAL A 55 -1.08 5.57 4.13
N SER A 56 -0.43 4.44 3.87
CA SER A 56 -1.04 3.30 3.18
C SER A 56 -1.24 2.10 4.10
N SER A 57 -2.34 1.38 3.92
CA SER A 57 -2.60 0.10 4.59
C SER A 57 -2.43 -1.07 3.61
N GLY A 58 -2.75 -2.31 4.02
CA GLY A 58 -2.77 -3.46 3.10
C GLY A 58 -1.56 -4.39 3.14
N SER A 59 -0.54 -4.10 3.95
CA SER A 59 0.61 -4.98 4.17
C SER A 59 0.21 -6.38 4.65
N ILE A 60 -0.79 -6.51 5.53
CA ILE A 60 -1.28 -7.81 5.99
C ILE A 60 -1.83 -8.66 4.84
N SER A 61 -2.65 -8.07 3.96
CA SER A 61 -3.26 -8.82 2.85
C SER A 61 -2.21 -9.24 1.82
N ILE A 62 -1.26 -8.35 1.50
CA ILE A 62 -0.10 -8.67 0.65
C ILE A 62 0.69 -9.82 1.30
N GLY A 63 0.96 -9.75 2.60
CA GLY A 63 1.68 -10.79 3.33
C GLY A 63 0.96 -12.13 3.34
N LYS A 64 -0.36 -12.16 3.56
CA LYS A 64 -1.17 -13.39 3.46
C LYS A 64 -1.03 -14.03 2.08
N MET A 65 -1.05 -13.23 1.02
CA MET A 65 -0.85 -13.72 -0.34
C MET A 65 0.56 -14.29 -0.55
N VAL A 66 1.60 -13.58 -0.10
CA VAL A 66 3.00 -14.01 -0.21
C VAL A 66 3.24 -15.32 0.55
N LEU A 67 2.85 -15.37 1.82
CA LEU A 67 3.07 -16.54 2.67
C LEU A 67 2.24 -17.74 2.19
N ARG A 68 1.01 -17.53 1.72
CA ARG A 68 0.21 -18.61 1.12
C ARG A 68 0.86 -19.16 -0.15
N ARG A 69 1.38 -18.29 -1.02
CA ARG A 69 2.12 -18.72 -2.22
C ARG A 69 3.36 -19.53 -1.85
N GLN A 70 4.14 -19.07 -0.86
CA GLN A 70 5.31 -19.80 -0.38
C GLN A 70 4.94 -21.17 0.20
N HIS A 71 3.87 -21.26 1.00
CA HIS A 71 3.38 -22.52 1.54
C HIS A 71 3.00 -23.52 0.44
N LEU A 72 2.26 -23.07 -0.59
CA LEU A 72 1.86 -23.92 -1.72
C LEU A 72 3.08 -24.43 -2.51
N LEU A 73 4.09 -23.58 -2.73
CA LEU A 73 5.33 -23.97 -3.40
C LEU A 73 6.14 -24.97 -2.56
N TRP A 74 6.18 -24.79 -1.24
CA TRP A 74 6.83 -25.74 -0.34
C TRP A 74 6.09 -27.09 -0.32
N GLY A 75 4.75 -27.06 -0.27
CA GLY A 75 3.91 -28.24 -0.27
C GLY A 75 4.04 -29.09 -1.54
N SER A 76 4.16 -28.46 -2.71
CA SER A 76 4.38 -29.18 -3.96
C SER A 76 5.75 -29.87 -3.99
N MET A 77 6.81 -29.18 -3.54
CA MET A 77 8.15 -29.76 -3.42
C MET A 77 8.19 -30.93 -2.43
N GLN A 78 7.57 -30.76 -1.26
CA GLN A 78 7.56 -31.78 -0.23
C GLN A 78 6.75 -33.02 -0.67
N SER A 79 5.63 -32.82 -1.36
CA SER A 79 4.85 -33.90 -1.96
C SER A 79 5.64 -34.69 -3.00
N HIS A 80 6.44 -34.01 -3.83
CA HIS A 80 7.36 -34.68 -4.78
C HIS A 80 8.46 -35.50 -4.08
N LEU A 81 8.84 -35.13 -2.85
CA LEU A 81 9.85 -35.82 -2.03
C LEU A 81 9.23 -36.86 -1.07
N GLY A 82 7.93 -37.14 -1.18
CA GLY A 82 7.23 -38.14 -0.37
C GLY A 82 6.83 -37.67 1.03
N GLY A 83 6.88 -36.37 1.32
CA GLY A 83 6.41 -35.81 2.58
C GLY A 83 4.97 -35.27 2.50
N HIS A 84 4.27 -35.27 3.63
CA HIS A 84 2.94 -34.67 3.76
C HIS A 84 3.02 -33.27 4.36
N VAL A 85 2.35 -32.30 3.75
CA VAL A 85 2.20 -30.94 4.28
C VAL A 85 0.74 -30.74 4.67
N GLY A 86 0.51 -30.29 5.91
CA GLY A 86 -0.84 -29.99 6.39
C GLY A 86 -1.44 -28.77 5.68
N ASP A 87 -2.76 -28.82 5.41
CA ASP A 87 -3.48 -27.77 4.69
C ASP A 87 -3.68 -26.48 5.49
N ASN A 88 -3.50 -26.51 6.82
CA ASN A 88 -3.82 -25.39 7.71
C ASN A 88 -2.58 -24.78 8.36
N VAL A 89 -1.98 -23.78 7.70
CA VAL A 89 -0.97 -22.92 8.33
C VAL A 89 -1.66 -21.70 8.95
N PRO A 90 -1.53 -21.48 10.28
CA PRO A 90 -2.05 -20.28 10.89
C PRO A 90 -1.22 -19.07 10.45
N PHE A 91 -1.84 -18.16 9.71
CA PHE A 91 -1.21 -16.90 9.30
C PHE A 91 -1.36 -15.85 10.40
N TYR A 92 -0.33 -15.65 11.20
CA TYR A 92 -0.27 -14.59 12.19
C TYR A 92 -0.23 -13.21 11.52
N GLU A 93 -1.11 -12.30 11.92
CA GLU A 93 -1.28 -11.00 11.26
C GLU A 93 -0.01 -10.15 11.30
N LYS A 94 0.75 -10.17 12.39
CA LYS A 94 2.02 -9.44 12.51
C LYS A 94 3.08 -9.98 11.55
N ALA A 95 3.16 -11.30 11.40
CA ALA A 95 4.07 -11.92 10.44
C ALA A 95 3.65 -11.60 9.01
N CYS A 96 2.35 -11.59 8.72
CA CYS A 96 1.83 -11.15 7.42
C CYS A 96 2.14 -9.68 7.16
N ALA A 97 1.92 -8.79 8.13
CA ALA A 97 2.25 -7.38 7.99
C ALA A 97 3.74 -7.19 7.66
N ALA A 98 4.63 -7.86 8.39
CA ALA A 98 6.07 -7.81 8.12
C ALA A 98 6.42 -8.34 6.72
N ALA A 99 5.87 -9.49 6.33
CA ALA A 99 6.12 -10.10 5.03
C ALA A 99 5.58 -9.27 3.85
N GLY A 100 4.44 -8.61 4.03
CA GLY A 100 3.84 -7.79 2.98
C GLY A 100 4.30 -6.33 2.96
N GLN A 101 4.90 -5.83 4.03
CA GLN A 101 5.35 -4.44 4.10
C GLN A 101 6.45 -4.13 3.08
N SER A 102 7.42 -5.05 2.92
CA SER A 102 8.46 -4.90 1.88
C SER A 102 7.86 -4.87 0.47
N GLY A 103 6.84 -5.69 0.22
CA GLY A 103 6.11 -5.69 -1.05
C GLY A 103 5.35 -4.38 -1.29
N LEU A 104 4.70 -3.83 -0.25
CA LEU A 104 3.99 -2.56 -0.34
C LEU A 104 4.93 -1.39 -0.60
N GLN A 105 6.08 -1.34 0.08
CA GLN A 105 7.09 -0.31 -0.14
C GLN A 105 7.66 -0.39 -1.57
N SER A 106 8.05 -1.58 -2.01
CA SER A 106 8.61 -1.78 -3.35
C SER A 106 7.59 -1.42 -4.44
N LEU A 107 6.31 -1.71 -4.23
CA LEU A 107 5.23 -1.27 -5.13
C LEU A 107 5.22 0.25 -5.27
N TYR A 108 5.23 1.00 -4.16
CA TYR A 108 5.23 2.46 -4.23
C TYR A 108 6.51 3.02 -4.84
N GLU A 109 7.68 2.45 -4.57
CA GLU A 109 8.94 2.85 -5.20
C GLU A 109 8.86 2.72 -6.73
N VAL A 110 8.35 1.58 -7.23
CA VAL A 110 8.18 1.36 -8.67
C VAL A 110 7.19 2.35 -9.27
N LEU A 111 6.06 2.59 -8.62
CA LEU A 111 5.04 3.51 -9.13
C LEU A 111 5.51 4.97 -9.13
N PHE A 112 6.16 5.43 -8.06
CA PHE A 112 6.67 6.81 -7.99
C PHE A 112 7.87 7.03 -8.92
N ALA A 113 8.69 6.01 -9.17
CA ALA A 113 9.80 6.09 -10.11
C ALA A 113 9.34 6.41 -11.54
N GLN A 114 8.13 6.02 -11.95
CA GLN A 114 7.55 6.39 -13.25
C GLN A 114 7.37 7.91 -13.43
N TYR A 115 7.29 8.65 -12.33
CA TYR A 115 7.19 10.11 -12.30
C TYR A 115 8.49 10.78 -11.84
N HIS A 116 9.60 10.04 -11.80
CA HIS A 116 10.90 10.49 -11.28
C HIS A 116 10.84 11.00 -9.83
N LEU A 117 9.93 10.43 -9.03
CA LEU A 117 9.81 10.74 -7.62
C LEU A 117 10.38 9.60 -6.78
N ASN A 118 11.09 9.96 -5.72
CA ASN A 118 11.55 9.02 -4.71
C ASN A 118 10.56 9.04 -3.54
N CYS A 119 10.27 7.87 -2.96
CA CYS A 119 9.59 7.76 -1.68
C CYS A 119 10.52 7.14 -0.64
N SER A 120 10.22 7.37 0.64
CA SER A 120 10.93 6.78 1.76
C SER A 120 9.94 6.13 2.71
N GLN A 121 10.33 5.01 3.31
CA GLN A 121 9.49 4.29 4.26
C GLN A 121 9.71 4.81 5.67
N VAL A 122 8.61 5.10 6.38
CA VAL A 122 8.60 5.34 7.82
C VAL A 122 7.62 4.38 8.47
N LEU A 123 8.10 3.62 9.46
CA LEU A 123 7.27 2.79 10.32
C LEU A 123 7.28 3.41 11.72
N ALA A 124 6.10 3.77 12.21
CA ALA A 124 5.95 4.42 13.51
C ALA A 124 4.90 3.70 14.35
N SER A 125 5.00 3.85 15.67
CA SER A 125 4.03 3.40 16.65
C SER A 125 3.87 4.51 17.69
N ASP A 126 2.70 4.60 18.33
CA ASP A 126 2.42 5.64 19.33
C ASP A 126 3.13 5.41 20.69
N ARG A 127 4.18 4.58 20.74
CA ARG A 127 4.90 4.20 21.96
C ARG A 127 6.33 4.67 21.95
#